data_AF-A0A4Q3KK18-F1
#
_entry.id   AF-A0A4Q3KK18-F1
#
_cell.length_a   1.000
_cell.length_b   1.000
_cell.length_c   1.000
_cell.angle_alpha   90.00
_cell.angle_beta   90.00
_cell.angle_gamma   90.00
#
_symmetry.space_group_name_H-M   'P 1'
#
loop_
_entity.id
_entity.type
_entity.pdbx_description
1 polymer ?
#
loop_
_entity_poly.entity_id
_entity_poly.type
_entity_poly.pdbx_seq_one_letter_code
_entity_poly.pdbx_strand_id
1 'polypeptide(L)'
;MQSPDLASYDRFVVAMSGGKDSIGCLLTLLEAGIPASKIECYHHDVDGAGPSFMDWPCTAEYCRAVATSLRVPLYRSWRKGGFLREMLRDGTPTAPICFETPIGTVETVGGAGPPGTRLRFPQVSADLNQRWCSSYLKIDVMAALVRAQERFLGQRTMIVTGERAQE
;
A
#
# COMPACT_ATOMS: atom_id res chain seq x y z
N MET A 1 -14.64 2.05 -23.49
CA MET A 1 -14.11 1.22 -22.39
C MET A 1 -15.26 1.00 -21.43
N GLN A 2 -15.62 -0.23 -21.10
CA GLN A 2 -16.77 -0.51 -20.23
C GLN A 2 -16.34 -0.26 -18.78
N SER A 3 -17.05 0.63 -18.07
CA SER A 3 -16.76 0.89 -16.66
C SER A 3 -16.99 -0.37 -15.83
N PRO A 4 -16.15 -0.66 -14.82
CA PRO A 4 -16.34 -1.81 -13.97
C PRO A 4 -17.67 -1.70 -13.21
N ASP A 5 -18.38 -2.83 -13.07
CA ASP A 5 -19.55 -2.93 -12.20
C ASP A 5 -19.10 -2.92 -10.74
N LEU A 6 -19.12 -1.73 -10.13
CA LEU A 6 -18.71 -1.54 -8.74
C LEU A 6 -19.61 -2.29 -7.76
N ALA A 7 -20.88 -2.53 -8.10
CA ALA A 7 -21.81 -3.23 -7.20
C ALA A 7 -21.45 -4.71 -7.02
N SER A 8 -20.72 -5.29 -7.99
CA SER A 8 -20.26 -6.68 -7.94
C SER A 8 -19.14 -6.96 -6.92
N TYR A 9 -18.50 -5.91 -6.38
CA TYR A 9 -17.39 -6.07 -5.43
C TYR A 9 -17.88 -6.12 -3.98
N ASP A 10 -17.32 -7.05 -3.22
CA ASP A 10 -17.58 -7.20 -1.79
C ASP A 10 -16.84 -6.12 -0.99
N ARG A 11 -15.65 -5.73 -1.48
CA ARG A 11 -14.72 -4.85 -0.78
C ARG A 11 -13.87 -4.02 -1.74
N PHE A 12 -13.53 -2.83 -1.29
CA PHE A 12 -12.59 -1.92 -1.93
C PHE A 12 -11.41 -1.67 -1.00
N VAL A 13 -10.20 -1.82 -1.52
CA VAL A 13 -8.95 -1.50 -0.80
C VAL A 13 -8.25 -0.39 -1.55
N VAL A 14 -8.11 0.77 -0.92
CA VAL A 14 -7.45 1.95 -1.50
C VAL A 14 -6.03 2.04 -0.97
N ALA A 15 -5.04 1.97 -1.85
CA ALA A 15 -3.65 2.30 -1.52
C ALA A 15 -3.51 3.83 -1.40
N MET A 16 -3.48 4.33 -0.16
CA MET A 16 -3.60 5.75 0.14
C MET A 16 -2.24 6.35 0.51
N SER A 17 -1.68 7.15 -0.40
CA SER A 17 -0.41 7.86 -0.19
C SER A 17 -0.59 9.25 0.44
N GLY A 18 -1.82 9.75 0.53
CA GLY A 18 -2.10 11.15 0.89
C GLY A 18 -1.88 12.13 -0.28
N GLY A 19 -1.44 11.65 -1.44
CA GLY A 19 -1.40 12.43 -2.66
C GLY A 19 -2.80 12.62 -3.27
N LYS A 20 -2.97 13.70 -4.04
CA LYS A 20 -4.24 14.08 -4.69
C LYS A 20 -4.91 12.93 -5.44
N ASP A 21 -4.14 12.08 -6.12
CA ASP A 21 -4.69 11.01 -6.96
C ASP A 21 -5.23 9.86 -6.09
N SER A 22 -4.54 9.49 -5.02
CA SER A 22 -5.03 8.47 -4.07
C SER A 22 -6.28 8.95 -3.30
N ILE A 23 -6.34 10.24 -2.95
CA ILE A 23 -7.52 10.84 -2.35
C ILE A 23 -8.67 10.93 -3.36
N GLY A 24 -8.38 11.30 -4.61
CA GLY A 24 -9.35 11.30 -5.69
C GLY A 24 -9.99 9.93 -5.92
N CYS A 25 -9.19 8.85 -5.86
CA CYS A 25 -9.71 7.48 -5.92
C CYS A 25 -10.70 7.18 -4.78
N LEU A 26 -10.37 7.56 -3.53
CA LEU A 26 -11.25 7.36 -2.39
C LEU A 26 -12.56 8.15 -2.54
N LEU A 27 -12.47 9.42 -2.92
CA LEU A 27 -13.64 10.28 -3.11
C LEU A 27 -14.54 9.76 -4.25
N THR A 28 -13.93 9.27 -5.34
CA THR A 28 -14.68 8.69 -6.47
C THR A 28 -15.53 7.50 -6.03
N LEU A 29 -15.02 6.63 -5.15
CA LEU A 29 -15.80 5.50 -4.62
C LEU A 29 -16.98 5.98 -3.75
N LEU A 30 -16.74 6.97 -2.89
CA LEU A 30 -17.77 7.53 -2.02
C LEU A 30 -18.86 8.25 -2.82
N GLU A 31 -18.48 9.04 -3.82
CA GLU A 31 -19.41 9.73 -4.73
C GLU A 31 -20.23 8.75 -5.59
N ALA A 32 -19.65 7.59 -5.94
CA ALA A 32 -20.36 6.50 -6.59
C ALA A 32 -21.35 5.77 -5.67
N GLY A 33 -21.50 6.19 -4.41
CA GLY A 33 -22.44 5.62 -3.45
C GLY A 33 -21.98 4.33 -2.79
N ILE A 34 -20.69 3.98 -2.91
CA ILE A 34 -20.14 2.80 -2.22
C ILE A 34 -20.14 3.07 -0.70
N PRO A 35 -20.75 2.20 0.12
CA PRO A 35 -20.76 2.38 1.57
C PRO A 35 -19.33 2.40 2.13
N ALA A 36 -19.03 3.35 3.02
CA ALA A 36 -17.73 3.45 3.69
C ALA A 36 -17.33 2.15 4.41
N SER A 37 -18.31 1.36 4.87
CA SER A 37 -18.08 0.04 5.47
C SER A 37 -17.52 -1.02 4.52
N LYS A 38 -17.61 -0.81 3.20
CA LYS A 38 -16.99 -1.66 2.17
C LYS A 38 -15.60 -1.17 1.75
N ILE A 39 -15.18 0.01 2.20
CA ILE A 39 -13.91 0.63 1.80
C ILE A 39 -12.91 0.52 2.95
N GLU A 40 -11.68 0.17 2.62
CA GLU A 40 -10.56 0.20 3.55
C GLU A 40 -9.38 0.91 2.90
N CYS A 41 -8.74 1.82 3.63
CA CYS A 41 -7.53 2.49 3.18
C CYS A 41 -6.30 1.82 3.79
N TYR A 42 -5.26 1.65 2.97
CA TYR A 42 -3.95 1.20 3.42
C TYR A 42 -2.91 2.25 3.04
N HIS A 43 -2.23 2.80 4.04
CA HIS A 43 -1.03 3.60 3.84
C HIS A 43 0.19 2.69 3.86
N HIS A 44 0.94 2.67 2.76
CA HIS A 44 2.24 2.01 2.70
C HIS A 44 3.28 2.97 3.27
N ASP A 45 3.67 2.76 4.53
CA ASP A 45 4.77 3.50 5.16
C ASP A 45 6.08 2.98 4.55
N VAL A 46 6.58 3.72 3.55
CA VAL A 46 7.76 3.28 2.79
C VAL A 46 9.03 3.38 3.61
N ASP A 47 9.04 4.17 4.69
CA ASP A 47 10.17 4.35 5.59
C ASP A 47 10.24 3.26 6.67
N GLY A 48 9.26 2.35 6.71
CA GLY A 48 9.37 1.09 7.44
C GLY A 48 9.08 1.22 8.93
N ALA A 49 8.21 2.16 9.32
CA ALA A 49 8.00 2.58 10.71
C ALA A 49 9.28 3.10 11.39
N GLY A 50 10.21 3.62 10.58
CA GLY A 50 11.45 4.24 11.01
C GLY A 50 11.40 5.77 10.97
N PRO A 51 12.56 6.43 11.11
CA PRO A 51 12.68 7.86 10.85
C PRO A 51 12.26 8.21 9.43
N SER A 52 11.64 9.39 9.24
CA SER A 52 11.29 9.89 7.91
C SER A 52 12.53 9.96 7.01
N PHE A 53 12.40 9.41 5.81
CA PHE A 53 13.45 9.38 4.80
C PHE A 53 12.88 9.71 3.41
N MET A 54 11.85 9.00 2.97
CA MET A 54 11.17 9.25 1.68
C MET A 54 9.77 9.84 1.84
N ASP A 55 9.01 9.41 2.86
CA ASP A 55 7.71 10.00 3.11
C ASP A 55 7.86 11.38 3.76
N TRP A 56 6.95 12.30 3.42
CA TRP A 56 6.89 13.57 4.15
C TRP A 56 6.49 13.30 5.60
N PRO A 57 7.09 14.00 6.58
CA PRO A 57 6.80 13.77 8.00
C PRO A 57 5.32 13.86 8.38
N CYS A 58 4.53 14.64 7.64
CA CYS A 58 3.10 14.80 7.87
C CYS A 58 2.23 13.71 7.23
N THR A 59 2.76 12.87 6.34
CA THR A 59 1.96 11.99 5.46
C THR A 59 1.07 11.04 6.24
N ALA A 60 1.62 10.34 7.24
CA ALA A 60 0.89 9.37 8.04
C ALA A 60 -0.28 10.02 8.81
N GLU A 61 -0.03 11.16 9.47
CA GLU A 61 -1.06 11.88 10.21
C GLU A 61 -2.09 12.55 9.30
N TYR A 62 -1.67 13.06 8.13
CA TYR A 62 -2.58 13.56 7.11
C TYR A 62 -3.52 12.45 6.61
N CYS A 63 -2.97 11.28 6.27
CA CYS A 63 -3.76 10.12 5.86
C CYS A 63 -4.78 9.74 6.95
N ARG A 64 -4.35 9.71 8.22
CA ARG A 64 -5.23 9.40 9.36
C ARG A 64 -6.35 10.43 9.51
N ALA A 65 -6.05 11.71 9.37
CA ALA A 65 -7.04 12.78 9.47
C ALA A 65 -8.10 12.67 8.36
N VAL A 66 -7.67 12.42 7.12
CA VAL A 66 -8.59 12.23 5.97
C VAL A 66 -9.49 11.01 6.17
N ALA A 67 -8.92 9.86 6.53
CA ALA A 67 -9.68 8.63 6.76
C ALA A 67 -10.71 8.78 7.90
N THR A 68 -10.31 9.43 8.99
CA THR A 68 -11.19 9.73 10.13
C THR A 68 -12.35 10.63 9.71
N SER A 69 -12.07 11.70 8.94
CA SER A 69 -13.08 12.63 8.44
C SER A 69 -14.12 11.95 7.55
N LEU A 70 -13.66 11.05 6.68
CA LEU A 70 -14.50 10.30 5.74
C LEU A 70 -15.11 9.02 6.35
N ARG A 71 -14.81 8.71 7.61
CA ARG A 71 -15.28 7.51 8.35
C ARG A 71 -14.93 6.20 7.63
N VAL A 72 -13.73 6.15 7.06
CA VAL A 72 -13.17 4.95 6.41
C VAL A 72 -12.00 4.45 7.28
N PRO A 73 -11.89 3.13 7.54
CA PRO A 73 -10.76 2.60 8.27
C PRO A 73 -9.45 2.82 7.52
N LEU A 74 -8.40 3.19 8.26
CA LEU A 74 -7.03 3.30 7.76
C LEU A 74 -6.14 2.31 8.50
N TYR A 75 -5.40 1.53 7.72
CA TYR A 75 -4.36 0.63 8.20
C TYR A 75 -3.01 1.04 7.62
N ARG A 76 -1.93 0.67 8.31
CA ARG A 76 -0.57 0.81 7.79
C ARG A 76 0.01 -0.53 7.40
N SER A 77 0.88 -0.48 6.40
CA SER A 77 1.68 -1.63 5.98
C SER A 77 3.04 -1.15 5.50
N TRP A 78 4.08 -1.94 5.70
CA TRP A 78 5.44 -1.53 5.40
C TRP A 78 6.36 -2.72 5.22
N ARG A 79 7.52 -2.48 4.61
CA ARG A 79 8.62 -3.43 4.64
C ARG A 79 9.54 -3.12 5.81
N LYS A 80 9.97 -4.12 6.58
CA LYS A 80 10.76 -3.90 7.82
C LYS A 80 12.10 -3.23 7.53
N GLY A 81 12.32 -2.02 8.07
CA GLY A 81 13.50 -1.18 7.80
C GLY A 81 13.37 -0.31 6.54
N GLY A 82 12.23 -0.41 5.85
CA GLY A 82 11.79 0.54 4.85
C GLY A 82 12.69 0.67 3.64
N PHE A 83 12.55 1.83 3.02
CA PHE A 83 13.19 2.21 1.78
C PHE A 83 14.71 2.14 1.90
N LEU A 84 15.26 2.73 2.97
CA LEU A 84 16.71 2.83 3.17
C LEU A 84 17.36 1.44 3.26
N ARG A 85 16.77 0.52 4.01
CA ARG A 85 17.28 -0.86 4.12
C ARG A 85 17.26 -1.56 2.77
N GLU A 86 16.19 -1.43 2.00
CA GLU A 86 16.10 -2.09 0.69
C GLU A 86 17.04 -1.45 -0.34
N MET A 87 17.17 -0.12 -0.34
CA MET A 87 18.07 0.63 -1.22
C MET A 87 19.52 0.20 -1.01
N LEU A 88 19.93 0.06 0.25
CA LEU A 88 21.29 -0.30 0.65
C LEU A 88 21.47 -1.81 0.92
N ARG A 89 20.51 -2.65 0.53
CA ARG A 89 20.56 -4.08 0.80
C ARG A 89 21.78 -4.71 0.13
N ASP A 90 22.63 -5.33 0.95
CA ASP A 90 23.79 -6.09 0.50
C ASP A 90 23.95 -7.36 1.34
N GLY A 91 24.19 -8.49 0.68
CA GLY A 91 24.41 -9.78 1.33
C GLY A 91 23.30 -10.29 2.25
N THR A 92 22.08 -9.74 2.17
CA THR A 92 20.97 -10.08 3.08
C THR A 92 19.68 -10.38 2.32
N PRO A 93 18.77 -11.21 2.88
CA PRO A 93 17.46 -11.43 2.29
C PRO A 93 16.65 -10.14 2.20
N THR A 94 15.76 -10.08 1.20
CA THR A 94 14.72 -9.03 1.16
C THR A 94 13.94 -9.03 2.47
N ALA A 95 13.76 -7.87 3.07
CA ALA A 95 13.16 -7.74 4.39
C ALA A 95 11.71 -8.24 4.42
N PRO A 96 11.21 -8.76 5.56
CA PRO A 96 9.81 -9.15 5.68
C PRO A 96 8.87 -7.93 5.60
N ILE A 97 7.60 -8.20 5.30
CA ILE A 97 6.53 -7.21 5.20
C ILE A 97 5.69 -7.28 6.47
N CYS A 98 5.36 -6.12 7.04
CA CYS A 98 4.49 -5.94 8.19
C CYS A 98 3.21 -5.23 7.76
N PHE A 99 2.08 -5.54 8.40
CA PHE A 99 0.82 -4.82 8.16
C PHE A 99 -0.13 -4.92 9.35
N GLU A 100 -0.91 -3.86 9.54
CA GLU A 100 -1.98 -3.78 10.53
C GLU A 100 -3.23 -4.52 10.01
N THR A 101 -3.93 -5.19 10.92
CA THR A 101 -5.16 -5.94 10.65
C THR A 101 -6.39 -5.25 11.25
N PRO A 102 -7.61 -5.54 10.77
CA PRO A 102 -8.84 -5.00 11.35
C PRO A 102 -9.09 -5.34 12.82
N ILE A 103 -8.44 -6.38 13.36
CA ILE A 103 -8.55 -6.78 14.77
C ILE A 103 -7.50 -6.08 15.66
N GLY A 104 -6.72 -5.15 15.12
CA GLY A 104 -5.73 -4.37 15.85
C GLY A 104 -4.39 -5.06 16.07
N THR A 105 -4.10 -6.14 15.35
CA THR A 105 -2.80 -6.83 15.39
C THR A 105 -1.89 -6.33 14.27
N VAL A 106 -0.58 -6.55 14.44
CA VAL A 106 0.42 -6.38 13.36
C VAL A 106 0.94 -7.76 13.00
N GLU A 107 0.77 -8.15 11.74
CA GLU A 107 1.30 -9.40 11.21
C GLU A 107 2.59 -9.17 10.44
N THR A 108 3.40 -10.20 10.29
CA THR A 108 4.67 -10.15 9.54
C THR A 108 4.83 -11.39 8.69
N VAL A 109 5.12 -11.20 7.39
CA VAL A 109 5.25 -12.30 6.42
C VAL A 109 6.48 -12.14 5.53
N GLY A 110 7.00 -13.27 5.04
CA GLY A 110 8.19 -13.32 4.20
C GLY A 110 9.50 -13.13 4.97
N GLY A 111 10.55 -12.68 4.28
CA GLY A 111 11.87 -12.44 4.88
C GLY A 111 12.81 -13.65 4.90
N ALA A 112 12.32 -14.85 4.59
CA ALA A 112 13.10 -16.09 4.53
C ALA A 112 13.65 -16.41 3.13
N GLY A 113 13.77 -15.40 2.26
CA GLY A 113 14.36 -15.57 0.92
C GLY A 113 15.88 -15.74 0.95
N PRO A 114 16.50 -16.09 -0.18
CA PRO A 114 17.96 -16.13 -0.26
C PRO A 114 18.58 -14.74 -0.06
N PRO A 115 19.83 -14.67 0.43
CA PRO A 115 20.60 -13.43 0.43
C PRO A 115 20.72 -12.84 -0.97
N GLY A 116 20.79 -11.51 -1.07
CA GLY A 116 21.09 -10.85 -2.32
C GLY A 116 21.41 -9.38 -2.11
N THR A 117 21.60 -8.68 -3.22
CA THR A 117 22.07 -7.29 -3.23
C THR A 117 21.14 -6.43 -4.11
N ARG A 118 20.92 -5.18 -3.69
CA ARG A 118 20.21 -4.16 -4.48
C ARG A 118 21.11 -2.98 -4.82
N LEU A 119 21.65 -2.29 -3.81
CA LEU A 119 22.53 -1.13 -3.93
C LEU A 119 22.11 -0.16 -5.05
N ARG A 120 20.83 0.22 -5.09
CA ARG A 120 20.24 0.99 -6.20
C ARG A 120 19.35 2.11 -5.69
N PHE A 121 19.71 3.35 -6.04
CA PHE A 121 18.88 4.54 -5.79
C PHE A 121 17.57 4.47 -6.62
N PRO A 122 16.45 5.04 -6.15
CA PRO A 122 15.21 5.11 -6.93
C PRO A 122 15.41 5.83 -8.27
N GLN A 123 14.62 5.44 -9.26
CA GLN A 123 14.56 6.08 -10.56
C GLN A 123 13.12 6.45 -10.88
N VAL A 124 12.94 7.63 -11.50
CA VAL A 124 11.66 8.05 -12.06
C VAL A 124 11.60 7.51 -13.49
N SER A 125 10.80 6.47 -13.71
CA SER A 125 10.60 5.82 -15.00
C SER A 125 9.19 5.26 -15.06
N ALA A 126 8.50 5.33 -16.19
CA ALA A 126 7.19 4.68 -16.33
C ALA A 126 7.30 3.14 -16.20
N ASP A 127 8.44 2.57 -16.60
CA ASP A 127 8.68 1.12 -16.57
C ASP A 127 8.84 0.59 -15.13
N LEU A 128 7.89 -0.25 -14.71
CA LEU A 128 7.90 -0.91 -13.41
C LEU A 128 9.09 -1.86 -13.23
N ASN A 129 9.68 -2.38 -14.31
CA ASN A 129 10.89 -3.21 -14.23
C ASN A 129 12.11 -2.38 -13.82
N GLN A 130 12.07 -1.06 -14.02
CA GLN A 130 13.12 -0.14 -13.60
C GLN A 130 12.83 0.49 -12.22
N ARG A 131 11.55 0.62 -11.84
CA ARG A 131 11.10 1.15 -10.54
C ARG A 131 11.01 0.07 -9.46
N TRP A 132 12.15 -0.26 -8.88
CA TRP A 132 12.19 -1.24 -7.80
C TRP A 132 11.39 -0.81 -6.55
N CYS A 133 11.27 0.49 -6.28
CA CYS A 133 10.52 0.98 -5.11
C CYS A 133 9.02 0.67 -5.24
N SER A 134 8.44 0.80 -6.44
CA SER A 134 7.03 0.47 -6.68
C SER A 134 6.77 -1.03 -6.48
N SER A 135 7.62 -1.90 -7.02
CA SER A 135 7.47 -3.34 -6.83
C SER A 135 7.65 -3.74 -5.37
N TYR A 136 8.76 -3.38 -4.74
CA TYR A 136 9.11 -3.92 -3.42
C TYR A 136 8.46 -3.20 -2.23
N LEU A 137 8.09 -1.93 -2.35
CA LEU A 137 7.56 -1.13 -1.23
C LEU A 137 6.08 -0.80 -1.36
N LYS A 138 5.46 -1.04 -2.53
CA LYS A 138 4.02 -0.82 -2.74
C LYS A 138 3.30 -2.09 -3.18
N ILE A 139 3.63 -2.61 -4.37
CA ILE A 139 2.92 -3.73 -5.00
C ILE A 139 3.08 -5.00 -4.17
N ASP A 140 4.30 -5.38 -3.81
CA ASP A 140 4.57 -6.56 -2.99
C ASP A 140 3.97 -6.44 -1.59
N VAL A 141 3.99 -5.24 -1.02
CA VAL A 141 3.42 -4.97 0.31
C VAL A 141 1.91 -5.20 0.28
N MET A 142 1.21 -4.64 -0.71
CA MET A 142 -0.22 -4.89 -0.93
C MET A 142 -0.50 -6.37 -1.24
N ALA A 143 0.30 -7.00 -2.09
CA ALA A 143 0.09 -8.39 -2.46
C ALA A 143 0.29 -9.34 -1.26
N ALA A 144 1.27 -9.05 -0.40
CA ALA A 144 1.52 -9.83 0.82
C ALA A 144 0.40 -9.67 1.85
N LEU A 145 -0.05 -8.43 2.12
CA LEU A 145 -1.13 -8.22 3.09
C LEU A 145 -2.44 -8.86 2.65
N VAL A 146 -2.76 -8.84 1.35
CA VAL A 146 -3.99 -9.47 0.82
C VAL A 146 -3.90 -10.99 0.92
N ARG A 147 -2.77 -11.59 0.55
CA ARG A 147 -2.59 -13.05 0.60
C ARG A 147 -2.53 -13.61 2.02
N ALA A 148 -2.08 -12.81 2.98
CA ALA A 148 -1.88 -13.26 4.35
C ALA A 148 -3.15 -13.24 5.21
N GLN A 149 -4.24 -12.61 4.74
CA GLN A 149 -5.47 -12.46 5.52
C GLN A 149 -6.62 -13.27 4.91
N GLU A 150 -7.12 -14.26 5.65
CA GLU A 150 -8.21 -15.15 5.21
C GLU A 150 -9.49 -14.40 4.80
N ARG A 151 -9.72 -13.20 5.36
CA ARG A 151 -10.88 -12.34 5.05
C ARG A 151 -10.99 -11.92 3.58
N PHE A 152 -9.94 -12.09 2.78
CA PHE A 152 -9.97 -11.82 1.34
C PHE A 152 -10.28 -13.08 0.50
N LEU A 153 -10.26 -14.28 1.10
CA LEU A 153 -10.52 -15.53 0.37
C LEU A 153 -11.99 -15.60 -0.09
N GLY A 154 -12.18 -15.92 -1.37
CA GLY A 154 -13.51 -16.01 -1.98
C GLY A 154 -14.25 -14.68 -2.12
N GLN A 155 -13.64 -13.55 -1.75
CA GLN A 155 -14.22 -12.22 -1.88
C GLN A 155 -13.78 -11.56 -3.18
N ARG A 156 -14.71 -10.90 -3.87
CA ARG A 156 -14.39 -10.04 -5.00
C ARG A 156 -13.89 -8.70 -4.50
N THR A 157 -12.57 -8.61 -4.31
CA THR A 157 -11.88 -7.42 -3.80
C THR A 157 -11.35 -6.55 -4.93
N MET A 158 -11.66 -5.26 -4.91
CA MET A 158 -11.07 -4.27 -5.82
C MET A 158 -9.89 -3.58 -5.13
N ILE A 159 -8.69 -3.71 -5.71
CA ILE A 159 -7.54 -2.90 -5.30
C ILE A 159 -7.52 -1.63 -6.15
N VAL A 160 -7.49 -0.48 -5.49
CA VAL A 160 -7.52 0.84 -6.13
C VAL A 160 -6.23 1.59 -5.81
N THR A 161 -5.55 2.09 -6.83
CA THR A 161 -4.32 2.87 -6.69
C THR A 161 -4.45 4.18 -7.47
N GLY A 162 -3.79 5.23 -6.98
CA GLY A 162 -3.76 6.54 -7.65
C GLY A 162 -2.68 6.68 -8.73
N GLU A 163 -2.15 5.58 -9.27
CA GLU A 163 -1.13 5.65 -10.34
C GLU A 163 -1.81 6.02 -11.67
N ARG A 164 -1.30 7.06 -12.36
CA ARG A 164 -1.79 7.45 -13.68
C ARG A 164 -0.90 6.82 -14.75
N ALA A 165 -1.49 6.09 -15.71
CA ALA A 165 -0.75 5.43 -16.78
C ALA A 165 0.04 6.37 -17.72
N GLN A 166 -0.23 7.68 -17.63
CA GLN A 166 0.45 8.73 -18.40
C GLN A 166 1.68 9.32 -17.68
N GLU A 167 1.91 8.94 -16.42
CA GLU A 167 3.05 9.36 -15.59
C GLU A 167 4.18 8.33 -15.54
#